data_AF-A0A8B8E8T9-F1
#
_entry.id   AF-A0A8B8E8T9-F1
#
_cell.length_a   1.000
_cell.length_b   1.000
_cell.length_c   1.000
_cell.angle_alpha   90.00
_cell.angle_beta   90.00
_cell.angle_gamma   90.00
#
_symmetry.space_group_name_H-M   'P 1'
#
loop_
_entity.id
_entity.type
_entity.pdbx_description
1 polymer ?
#
loop_
_entity_poly.entity_id
_entity_poly.type
_entity_poly.pdbx_seq_one_letter_code
_entity_poly.pdbx_strand_id
1 'polypeptide(L)'
;MQSNTFLWIVALLFLIEIEAVWWSTRGNENCPRRNGTDPYYFGTTNLLCMLREKREAPRRVQWEISHRFLYYQGYYFDFLENSKVEIGRSRLDGHRCAGGLEASPAGYSNVSIECLKGCARNYRCHFGDHNLLFNNCHFFANRLSSVLCTSKEGLCPSWCLKSCDDATDYSTEGV
;
A
#
# COMPACT_ATOMS: atom_id res chain seq x y z
N MET A 1 -37.20 13.21 -8.34
CA MET A 1 -36.55 13.04 -7.02
C MET A 1 -35.26 12.26 -7.21
N GLN A 2 -34.22 12.94 -7.67
CA GLN A 2 -32.88 12.41 -7.89
C GLN A 2 -31.97 13.57 -7.49
N SER A 3 -30.83 13.31 -6.86
CA SER A 3 -29.87 14.32 -6.35
C SER A 3 -30.03 14.73 -4.88
N ASN A 4 -29.93 13.77 -3.97
CA ASN A 4 -29.25 14.01 -2.68
C ASN A 4 -28.14 12.98 -2.48
N THR A 5 -28.38 11.72 -2.83
CA THR A 5 -27.39 10.63 -2.74
C THR A 5 -26.13 10.86 -3.56
N PHE A 6 -26.25 11.48 -4.75
CA PHE A 6 -25.10 11.76 -5.61
C PHE A 6 -24.19 12.85 -5.02
N LEU A 7 -24.76 13.86 -4.36
CA LEU A 7 -24.00 14.92 -3.69
C LEU A 7 -23.22 14.37 -2.49
N TRP A 8 -23.83 13.47 -1.72
CA TRP A 8 -23.17 12.80 -0.59
C TRP A 8 -22.03 11.89 -1.04
N ILE A 9 -22.20 11.13 -2.13
CA ILE A 9 -21.13 10.28 -2.68
C ILE A 9 -19.96 11.14 -3.17
N VAL A 10 -20.23 12.23 -3.90
CA VAL A 10 -19.19 13.14 -4.37
C VAL A 10 -18.49 13.82 -3.18
N ALA A 11 -19.22 14.28 -2.16
CA ALA A 11 -18.63 14.85 -0.95
C ALA A 11 -17.76 13.84 -0.18
N LEU A 12 -18.18 12.58 -0.09
CA LEU A 12 -17.40 11.52 0.56
C LEU A 12 -16.11 11.22 -0.22
N LEU A 13 -16.19 11.17 -1.56
CA LEU A 13 -15.02 11.02 -2.43
C LEU A 13 -14.05 12.20 -2.27
N PHE A 14 -14.54 13.44 -2.15
CA PHE A 14 -13.71 14.60 -1.87
C PHE A 14 -13.04 14.54 -0.48
N LEU A 15 -13.70 13.98 0.55
CA LEU A 15 -13.11 13.82 1.89
C LEU A 15 -12.01 12.75 1.92
N ILE A 16 -12.17 11.65 1.16
CA ILE A 16 -11.14 10.61 1.03
C ILE A 16 -9.87 11.19 0.37
N GLU A 17 -10.03 12.07 -0.62
CA GLU A 17 -8.91 12.77 -1.26
C GLU A 17 -8.24 13.77 -0.30
N ILE A 18 -8.99 14.42 0.59
CA ILE A 18 -8.40 15.36 1.57
C ILE A 18 -7.50 14.64 2.58
N GLU A 19 -7.89 13.45 3.08
CA GLU A 19 -7.00 12.66 3.93
C GLU A 19 -5.76 12.20 3.15
N ALA A 20 -5.93 11.69 1.92
CA ALA A 20 -4.81 11.27 1.07
C ALA A 20 -3.82 12.42 0.78
N VAL A 21 -4.32 13.63 0.56
CA VAL A 21 -3.52 14.86 0.37
C VAL A 21 -2.85 15.30 1.69
N TRP A 22 -3.51 15.12 2.83
CA TRP A 22 -2.93 15.39 4.15
C TRP A 22 -1.74 14.48 4.47
N TRP A 23 -1.81 13.19 4.11
CA TRP A 23 -0.67 12.27 4.24
C TRP A 23 0.44 12.57 3.23
N SER A 24 0.08 12.99 2.00
CA SER A 24 1.03 13.31 0.93
C SER A 24 1.89 14.55 1.21
N THR A 25 1.33 15.59 1.83
CA THR A 25 2.02 16.88 2.01
C THR A 25 2.84 16.99 3.30
N ARG A 26 2.65 16.09 4.28
CA ARG A 26 3.25 16.16 5.63
C ARG A 26 3.89 14.89 6.16
N GLY A 27 3.92 13.79 5.40
CA GLY A 27 4.39 12.48 5.89
C GLY A 27 5.74 12.52 6.61
N ASN A 28 6.68 13.32 6.11
CA ASN A 28 8.02 13.42 6.70
C ASN A 28 8.09 14.28 7.99
N GLU A 29 7.19 15.25 8.19
CA GLU A 29 7.11 16.02 9.44
C GLU A 29 6.54 15.17 10.59
N ASN A 30 5.55 14.34 10.27
CA ASN A 30 4.86 13.49 11.27
C ASN A 30 5.68 12.26 11.68
N CYS A 31 6.48 11.72 10.76
CA CYS A 31 7.33 10.56 11.00
C CYS A 31 8.80 10.90 10.67
N PRO A 32 9.46 11.75 11.49
CA PRO A 32 10.75 12.34 11.15
C PRO A 32 11.90 11.34 11.28
N ARG A 33 12.98 11.61 10.54
CA ARG A 33 14.24 10.85 10.64
C ARG A 33 14.83 10.96 12.05
N ARG A 34 15.17 9.81 12.65
CA ARG A 34 15.90 9.71 13.93
C ARG A 34 17.03 8.68 13.80
N ASN A 35 17.89 8.60 14.81
CA ASN A 35 18.88 7.53 14.87
C ASN A 35 18.16 6.18 14.96
N GLY A 36 18.57 5.21 14.12
CA GLY A 36 18.00 3.87 14.11
C GLY A 36 16.67 3.71 13.36
N THR A 37 16.21 4.75 12.62
CA THR A 37 15.00 4.65 11.78
C THR A 37 15.35 4.53 10.30
N ASP A 38 14.71 3.59 9.61
CA ASP A 38 14.82 3.41 8.17
C ASP A 38 13.69 4.13 7.42
N PRO A 39 13.96 4.64 6.20
CA PRO A 39 12.95 5.25 5.38
C PRO A 39 11.97 4.21 4.82
N TYR A 40 10.69 4.58 4.74
CA TYR A 40 9.69 3.85 3.96
C TYR A 40 9.11 4.73 2.86
N TYR A 41 8.63 4.09 1.80
CA TYR A 41 8.22 4.78 0.57
C TYR A 41 6.88 4.22 0.11
N PHE A 42 6.04 5.09 -0.43
CA PHE A 42 5.01 4.63 -1.35
C PHE A 42 5.61 4.44 -2.73
N GLY A 43 4.97 3.60 -3.52
CA GLY A 43 5.28 3.47 -4.93
C GLY A 43 4.05 3.09 -5.73
N THR A 44 4.19 3.17 -7.04
CA THR A 44 3.13 2.82 -7.98
C THR A 44 3.63 1.87 -9.05
N THR A 45 2.72 1.00 -9.50
CA THR A 45 2.84 0.23 -10.74
C THR A 45 1.63 0.56 -11.61
N ASN A 46 1.82 0.68 -12.92
CA ASN A 46 0.72 0.97 -13.84
C ASN A 46 -0.31 -0.18 -13.85
N LEU A 47 -1.51 0.04 -13.30
CA LEU A 47 -2.52 -1.02 -13.13
C LEU A 47 -3.05 -1.51 -14.49
N LEU A 48 -3.27 -0.60 -15.44
CA LEU A 48 -3.71 -0.96 -16.78
C LEU A 48 -2.71 -1.90 -17.50
N CYS A 49 -1.42 -1.76 -17.22
CA CYS A 49 -0.40 -2.69 -17.69
C CYS A 49 -0.49 -4.03 -16.96
N MET A 50 -0.67 -4.03 -15.64
CA MET A 50 -0.79 -5.26 -14.84
C MET A 50 -1.95 -6.14 -15.30
N LEU A 51 -3.11 -5.54 -15.54
CA LEU A 51 -4.34 -6.22 -15.99
C LEU A 51 -4.28 -6.76 -17.44
N ARG A 52 -3.25 -6.41 -18.23
CA ARG A 52 -3.08 -6.94 -19.59
C ARG A 52 -2.45 -8.33 -19.53
N GLU A 53 -3.25 -9.37 -19.78
CA GLU A 53 -2.78 -10.75 -19.87
C GLU A 53 -2.11 -11.11 -21.22
N LYS A 54 -2.29 -10.30 -22.28
CA LYS A 54 -1.67 -10.53 -23.61
C LYS A 54 -1.12 -9.24 -24.22
N ARG A 55 -0.01 -9.38 -24.96
CA ARG A 55 0.58 -8.31 -25.78
C ARG A 55 -0.46 -7.78 -26.78
N GLU A 56 -0.97 -6.58 -26.54
CA GLU A 56 -1.76 -5.81 -27.52
C GLU A 56 -1.09 -4.48 -27.86
N ALA A 57 -1.37 -3.99 -29.06
CA ALA A 57 -0.82 -2.74 -29.58
C ALA A 57 -1.11 -1.54 -28.65
N PRO A 58 -0.16 -0.60 -28.50
CA PRO A 58 -0.29 0.48 -27.51
C PRO A 58 -1.48 1.39 -27.80
N ARG A 59 -2.39 1.51 -26.82
CA ARG A 59 -3.47 2.51 -26.77
C ARG A 59 -3.18 3.51 -25.65
N ARG A 60 -3.36 4.80 -25.92
CA ARG A 60 -3.23 5.89 -24.94
C ARG A 60 -4.57 6.12 -24.25
N VAL A 61 -4.64 5.83 -22.95
CA VAL A 61 -5.78 6.17 -22.09
C VAL A 61 -5.35 7.34 -21.20
N GLN A 62 -6.23 8.33 -21.05
CA GLN A 62 -5.94 9.64 -20.44
C GLN A 62 -6.03 9.69 -18.91
N TRP A 63 -6.24 8.55 -18.24
CA TRP A 63 -6.39 8.49 -16.78
C TRP A 63 -5.51 7.37 -16.23
N GLU A 64 -4.51 7.73 -15.43
CA GLU A 64 -3.49 6.80 -14.93
C GLU A 64 -4.01 6.08 -13.67
N ILE A 65 -4.81 5.03 -13.89
CA ILE A 65 -5.20 4.11 -12.83
C ILE A 65 -3.92 3.38 -12.38
N SER A 66 -3.44 3.66 -11.17
CA SER A 66 -2.19 3.12 -10.64
C SER A 66 -2.45 2.18 -9.47
N HIS A 67 -1.70 1.08 -9.42
CA HIS A 67 -1.65 0.18 -8.28
C HIS A 67 -0.64 0.74 -7.27
N ARG A 68 -1.04 0.94 -6.02
CA ARG A 68 -0.19 1.51 -4.97
C ARG A 68 0.35 0.41 -4.07
N PHE A 69 1.65 0.47 -3.78
CA PHE A 69 2.33 -0.43 -2.86
C PHE A 69 3.15 0.34 -1.83
N LEU A 70 3.56 -0.35 -0.77
CA LEU A 70 4.48 0.16 0.24
C LEU A 70 5.83 -0.55 0.12
N TYR A 71 6.93 0.21 0.24
CA TYR A 71 8.29 -0.32 0.30
C TYR A 71 8.95 0.05 1.63
N TYR A 72 9.53 -0.94 2.31
CA TYR A 72 10.26 -0.76 3.57
C TYR A 72 11.32 -1.84 3.75
N GLN A 73 12.52 -1.45 4.18
CA GLN A 73 13.67 -2.35 4.45
C GLN A 73 13.94 -3.42 3.36
N GLY A 74 13.79 -3.08 2.08
CA GLY A 74 14.05 -4.00 0.97
C GLY A 74 12.92 -4.97 0.65
N TYR A 75 11.70 -4.68 1.10
CA TYR A 75 10.50 -5.46 0.82
C TYR A 75 9.41 -4.60 0.21
N TYR A 76 8.68 -5.19 -0.73
CA TYR A 76 7.50 -4.64 -1.37
C TYR A 76 6.27 -5.33 -0.81
N PHE A 77 5.26 -4.54 -0.44
CA PHE A 77 3.99 -4.99 0.10
C PHE A 77 2.87 -4.55 -0.82
N ASP A 78 2.22 -5.52 -1.44
CA ASP A 78 1.16 -5.33 -2.44
C ASP A 78 -0.15 -5.95 -1.94
N PHE A 79 -1.28 -5.29 -2.18
CA PHE A 79 -2.61 -5.86 -1.91
C PHE A 79 -3.46 -5.83 -3.17
N LEU A 80 -3.86 -7.01 -3.63
CA LEU A 80 -4.41 -7.23 -4.97
C LEU A 80 -5.95 -7.33 -4.95
N GLU A 81 -6.55 -7.20 -6.14
CA GLU A 81 -8.00 -7.24 -6.33
C GLU A 81 -8.62 -8.59 -5.90
N ASN A 82 -7.86 -9.68 -5.94
CA ASN A 82 -8.26 -11.00 -5.45
C ASN A 82 -8.19 -11.13 -3.90
N SER A 83 -8.02 -10.00 -3.20
CA SER A 83 -7.88 -9.92 -1.74
C SER A 83 -6.63 -10.61 -1.19
N LYS A 84 -5.60 -10.85 -2.01
CA LYS A 84 -4.33 -11.39 -1.54
C LYS A 84 -3.31 -10.29 -1.32
N VAL A 85 -2.55 -10.45 -0.23
CA VAL A 85 -1.36 -9.65 0.01
C VAL A 85 -0.15 -10.42 -0.53
N GLU A 86 0.71 -9.73 -1.27
CA GLU A 86 1.99 -10.27 -1.72
C GLU A 86 3.14 -9.52 -1.05
N ILE A 87 4.13 -10.28 -0.58
CA ILE A 87 5.37 -9.76 0.02
C ILE A 87 6.52 -10.21 -0.86
N GLY A 88 7.25 -9.25 -1.43
CA GLY A 88 8.29 -9.54 -2.42
C GLY A 88 9.59 -8.75 -2.20
N ARG A 89 10.67 -9.18 -2.87
CA ARG A 89 11.94 -8.45 -2.96
C ARG A 89 12.04 -7.55 -4.19
N SER A 90 11.08 -7.67 -5.09
CA SER A 90 10.95 -6.87 -6.30
C SER A 90 9.53 -6.33 -6.41
N ARG A 91 9.39 -5.14 -7.00
CA ARG A 91 8.10 -4.56 -7.35
C ARG A 91 7.29 -5.53 -8.22
N LEU A 92 6.05 -5.80 -7.82
CA LEU A 92 5.14 -6.65 -8.60
C LEU A 92 5.01 -6.11 -10.03
N ASP A 93 5.15 -7.02 -11.01
CA ASP A 93 5.16 -6.71 -12.45
C ASP A 93 6.19 -5.64 -12.88
N GLY A 94 7.18 -5.32 -12.05
CA GLY A 94 8.10 -4.23 -12.31
C GLY A 94 9.02 -4.43 -13.52
N HIS A 95 9.22 -5.67 -13.94
CA HIS A 95 9.98 -6.03 -15.14
C HIS A 95 9.27 -5.68 -16.45
N ARG A 96 7.94 -5.53 -16.42
CA ARG A 96 7.10 -5.27 -17.61
C ARG A 96 6.34 -3.96 -17.54
N CYS A 97 5.94 -3.52 -16.35
CA CYS A 97 5.08 -2.36 -16.16
C CYS A 97 5.86 -1.18 -15.58
N ALA A 98 5.66 -0.01 -16.18
CA ALA A 98 6.19 1.25 -15.67
C ALA A 98 5.70 1.52 -14.25
N GLY A 99 6.54 2.22 -13.48
CA GLY A 99 6.31 2.47 -12.07
C GLY A 99 7.62 2.63 -11.31
N GLY A 100 7.53 2.91 -10.02
CA GLY A 100 8.69 3.15 -9.17
C GLY A 100 8.30 3.61 -7.77
N LEU A 101 9.31 3.85 -6.94
CA LEU A 101 9.13 4.51 -5.65
C LEU A 101 8.93 6.01 -5.85
N GLU A 102 8.21 6.63 -4.93
CA GLU A 102 8.22 8.08 -4.79
C GLU A 102 9.67 8.58 -4.56
N ALA A 103 10.00 9.75 -5.10
CA ALA A 103 11.36 10.30 -5.06
C ALA A 103 11.84 10.62 -3.63
N SER A 104 10.90 10.87 -2.72
CA SER A 104 11.15 11.17 -1.32
C SER A 104 10.52 10.10 -0.43
N PRO A 105 11.11 9.81 0.73
CA PRO A 105 10.49 8.90 1.70
C PRO A 105 9.17 9.48 2.20
N ALA A 106 8.18 8.62 2.36
CA ALA A 106 6.91 8.96 2.99
C ALA A 106 7.07 9.21 4.50
N GLY A 107 8.07 8.57 5.11
CA GLY A 107 8.50 8.81 6.48
C GLY A 107 9.62 7.86 6.91
N TYR A 108 9.95 7.89 8.20
CA TYR A 108 10.96 7.01 8.80
C TYR A 108 10.36 6.20 9.96
N SER A 109 10.82 4.96 10.11
CA SER A 109 10.33 4.04 11.15
C SER A 109 11.44 3.13 11.69
N ASN A 110 11.28 2.63 12.90
CA ASN A 110 12.10 1.58 13.51
C ASN A 110 11.30 0.31 13.80
N VAL A 111 10.08 0.21 13.26
CA VAL A 111 9.29 -1.02 13.31
C VAL A 111 10.08 -2.13 12.60
N SER A 112 10.15 -3.31 13.22
CA SER A 112 10.85 -4.44 12.61
C SER A 112 10.14 -4.91 11.35
N ILE A 113 10.90 -5.38 10.36
CA ILE A 113 10.30 -5.95 9.15
C ILE A 113 9.38 -7.13 9.46
N GLU A 114 9.71 -7.95 10.45
CA GLU A 114 8.87 -9.09 10.84
C GLU A 114 7.52 -8.65 11.42
N CYS A 115 7.47 -7.53 12.15
CA CYS A 115 6.20 -6.94 12.56
C CYS A 115 5.37 -6.53 11.33
N LEU A 116 5.99 -5.82 10.37
CA LEU A 116 5.28 -5.36 9.19
C LEU A 116 4.81 -6.52 8.29
N LYS A 117 5.62 -7.58 8.14
CA LYS A 117 5.22 -8.84 7.49
C LYS A 117 4.05 -9.49 8.22
N GLY A 118 4.06 -9.48 9.55
CA GLY A 118 2.93 -9.94 10.35
C GLY A 118 1.65 -9.12 10.09
N CYS A 119 1.77 -7.79 9.96
CA CYS A 119 0.64 -6.94 9.55
C CYS A 119 0.11 -7.34 8.18
N ALA A 120 1.00 -7.48 7.19
CA ALA A 120 0.64 -7.90 5.84
C ALA A 120 -0.09 -9.25 5.81
N ARG A 121 0.46 -10.27 6.50
CA ARG A 121 -0.13 -11.62 6.65
C ARG A 121 -1.50 -11.63 7.33
N ASN A 122 -1.80 -10.64 8.16
CA ASN A 122 -3.06 -10.57 8.91
C ASN A 122 -4.04 -9.54 8.36
N TYR A 123 -3.71 -8.86 7.26
CA TYR A 123 -4.47 -7.72 6.77
C TYR A 123 -5.91 -8.09 6.40
N ARG A 124 -6.11 -9.09 5.53
CA ARG A 124 -7.46 -9.51 5.11
C ARG A 124 -8.30 -9.99 6.29
N CYS A 125 -7.73 -10.78 7.19
CA CYS A 125 -8.43 -11.21 8.40
C CYS A 125 -8.84 -10.05 9.32
N HIS A 126 -8.11 -8.94 9.31
CA HIS A 126 -8.44 -7.79 10.14
C HIS A 126 -9.42 -6.82 9.47
N PHE A 127 -9.23 -6.55 8.18
CA PHE A 127 -9.93 -5.49 7.45
C PHE A 127 -10.94 -5.99 6.41
N GLY A 128 -11.00 -7.30 6.18
CA GLY A 128 -11.90 -7.94 5.22
C GLY A 128 -11.34 -7.99 3.79
N ASP A 129 -12.20 -8.39 2.87
CA ASP A 129 -11.89 -8.57 1.46
C ASP A 129 -11.68 -7.24 0.73
N HIS A 130 -11.01 -7.34 -0.42
CA HIS A 130 -10.77 -6.22 -1.30
C HIS A 130 -12.07 -5.55 -1.74
N ASN A 131 -12.11 -4.23 -1.67
CA ASN A 131 -13.19 -3.42 -2.19
C ASN A 131 -12.64 -2.17 -2.87
N LEU A 132 -13.12 -1.92 -4.10
CA LEU A 132 -12.67 -0.81 -4.94
C LEU A 132 -12.77 0.57 -4.24
N LEU A 133 -13.73 0.76 -3.33
CA LEU A 133 -14.00 2.05 -2.69
C LEU A 133 -13.39 2.22 -1.30
N PHE A 134 -13.27 1.15 -0.49
CA PHE A 134 -12.95 1.29 0.94
C PHE A 134 -11.89 0.32 1.50
N ASN A 135 -11.45 -0.68 0.73
CA ASN A 135 -10.40 -1.61 1.14
C ASN A 135 -9.62 -2.08 -0.09
N ASN A 136 -8.95 -1.14 -0.75
CA ASN A 136 -8.13 -1.39 -1.94
C ASN A 136 -6.63 -1.23 -1.61
N CYS A 137 -5.77 -1.31 -2.63
CA CYS A 137 -4.32 -1.18 -2.49
C CYS A 137 -3.86 0.15 -1.85
N HIS A 138 -4.61 1.24 -2.04
CA HIS A 138 -4.30 2.52 -1.40
C HIS A 138 -4.57 2.48 0.11
N PHE A 139 -5.72 1.93 0.52
CA PHE A 139 -6.05 1.75 1.93
C PHE A 139 -5.04 0.83 2.61
N PHE A 140 -4.64 -0.24 1.94
CA PHE A 140 -3.61 -1.14 2.41
C PHE A 140 -2.28 -0.42 2.66
N ALA A 141 -1.77 0.28 1.66
CA ALA A 141 -0.51 1.01 1.76
C ALA A 141 -0.57 2.07 2.88
N ASN A 142 -1.67 2.84 2.97
CA ASN A 142 -1.85 3.85 4.00
C ASN A 142 -1.92 3.25 5.42
N ARG A 143 -2.58 2.09 5.59
CA ARG A 143 -2.66 1.41 6.89
C ARG A 143 -1.31 0.89 7.34
N LEU A 144 -0.53 0.29 6.44
CA LEU A 144 0.84 -0.12 6.77
C LEU A 144 1.74 1.09 7.06
N SER A 145 1.62 2.17 6.29
CA SER A 145 2.31 3.44 6.57
C SER A 145 1.95 3.99 7.96
N SER A 146 0.67 3.89 8.36
CA SER A 146 0.22 4.30 9.69
C SER A 146 0.86 3.44 10.79
N VAL A 147 0.97 2.12 10.60
CA VAL A 147 1.72 1.24 11.52
C VAL A 147 3.16 1.71 11.65
N LEU A 148 3.84 1.96 10.53
CA LEU A 148 5.23 2.42 10.51
C LEU A 148 5.41 3.77 11.21
N CYS A 149 4.47 4.70 11.03
CA CYS A 149 4.58 6.04 11.60
C CYS A 149 4.24 6.11 13.09
N THR A 150 3.22 5.36 13.53
CA THR A 150 2.62 5.53 14.86
C THR A 150 3.07 4.51 15.88
N SER A 151 3.60 3.36 15.45
CA SER A 151 4.10 2.34 16.36
C SER A 151 5.41 2.80 17.00
N LYS A 152 5.55 2.54 18.30
CA LYS A 152 6.82 2.78 19.00
C LYS A 152 7.82 1.67 18.69
N GLU A 153 9.09 1.97 18.90
CA GLU A 153 10.17 0.99 18.80
C GLU A 153 9.86 -0.28 19.60
N GLY A 154 10.06 -1.44 18.98
CA GLY A 154 9.84 -2.74 19.60
C GLY A 154 8.37 -3.09 19.88
N LEU A 155 7.41 -2.21 19.57
CA LEU A 155 5.98 -2.49 19.69
C LEU A 155 5.37 -2.82 18.33
N CYS A 156 4.71 -3.97 18.26
CA CYS A 156 3.94 -4.38 17.11
C CYS A 156 2.45 -4.35 17.43
N PRO A 157 1.58 -3.78 16.58
CA PRO A 157 0.14 -3.82 16.80
C PRO A 157 -0.36 -5.26 16.96
N SER A 158 -1.32 -5.48 17.87
CA SER A 158 -1.79 -6.83 18.21
C SER A 158 -2.37 -7.60 17.03
N TRP A 159 -3.00 -6.90 16.07
CA TRP A 159 -3.54 -7.54 14.87
C TRP A 159 -2.45 -8.04 13.91
N CYS A 160 -1.24 -7.47 13.96
CA CYS A 160 -0.08 -7.94 13.19
C CYS A 160 0.54 -9.22 13.76
N LEU A 161 0.24 -9.56 15.03
CA LEU A 161 0.75 -10.73 15.73
C LEU A 161 -0.19 -11.96 15.65
N LYS A 162 -1.27 -11.86 14.86
CA LYS A 162 -2.22 -12.96 14.64
C LYS A 162 -1.62 -14.02 13.69
N SER A 163 -2.31 -15.15 13.57
CA SER A 163 -1.88 -16.31 12.76
C SER A 163 -2.80 -16.58 11.56
N CYS A 164 -3.37 -15.54 10.95
CA CYS A 164 -4.21 -15.69 9.75
C CYS A 164 -3.41 -16.22 8.55
N ASP A 165 -2.16 -15.74 8.43
CA ASP A 165 -1.19 -16.11 7.40
C ASP A 165 -1.77 -16.06 5.97
N ASP A 166 -2.47 -14.97 5.67
CA ASP A 166 -3.16 -14.76 4.39
C ASP A 166 -2.38 -13.81 3.46
N ALA A 167 -1.07 -13.99 3.42
CA ALA A 167 -0.21 -13.36 2.42
C ALA A 167 0.64 -14.42 1.73
N THR A 168 0.93 -14.19 0.45
CA THR A 168 1.94 -14.95 -0.28
C THR A 168 3.28 -14.25 -0.12
N ASP A 169 4.24 -14.90 0.54
CA ASP A 169 5.57 -14.35 0.80
C ASP A 169 6.60 -14.98 -0.14
N TYR A 170 6.91 -14.29 -1.24
CA TYR A 170 7.92 -14.72 -2.21
C TYR A 170 9.35 -14.37 -1.75
N SER A 171 9.52 -13.80 -0.55
CA SER A 171 10.86 -13.48 -0.04
C SER A 171 11.60 -14.66 0.57
N THR A 172 10.89 -15.78 0.79
CA THR A 172 11.45 -17.05 1.30
C THR A 172 11.78 -18.03 0.17
N GLU A 173 11.19 -17.86 -1.02
CA GLU A 173 11.46 -18.68 -2.20
C GLU A 173 12.64 -18.08 -3.00
N GLY A 174 13.86 -18.23 -2.47
CA GLY A 174 15.05 -17.67 -3.10
C GLY A 174 16.34 -17.85 -2.32
N VAL A 175 16.75 -19.11 -2.12
CA VAL A 175 18.16 -19.53 -2.14
C VAL A 175 18.33 -20.49 -3.30
#